data_AF-A0A380PQ68-F1
#
_entry.id   AF-A0A380PQ68-F1
#
_cell.length_a   1.000
_cell.length_b   1.000
_cell.length_c   1.000
_cell.angle_alpha   90.00
_cell.angle_beta   90.00
_cell.angle_gamma   90.00
#
_symmetry.space_group_name_H-M   'P 1'
#
loop_
_entity.id
_entity.type
_entity.pdbx_description
1 polymer ?
#
loop_
_entity_poly.entity_id
_entity_poly.type
_entity_poly.pdbx_seq_one_letter_code
_entity_poly.pdbx_strand_id
1 'polypeptide(L)' 'MHKLQVSIIPPTEKQISEVTDNLLRKYAKVKATPKNLSAISREATRRIRKLTITNVDIVRA' A
#
# COMPACT_ATOMS: atom_id res chain seq x y z
N MET A 1 23.91 17.99 -17.78
CA MET A 1 22.52 17.64 -18.23
C MET A 1 21.63 17.53 -16.99
N HIS A 2 20.31 17.57 -17.07
CA HIS A 2 19.45 17.28 -15.91
C HIS A 2 18.93 15.84 -16.00
N LYS A 3 18.94 15.09 -14.88
CA LYS A 3 18.42 13.73 -14.76
C LYS A 3 17.29 13.72 -13.73
N LEU A 4 16.31 12.84 -13.95
CA LEU A 4 15.31 12.52 -12.94
C LEU A 4 15.86 11.45 -12.00
N GLN A 5 15.78 11.72 -10.70
CA GLN A 5 16.04 10.74 -9.66
C GLN A 5 14.73 10.40 -8.97
N VAL A 6 14.40 9.11 -8.94
CA VAL A 6 13.20 8.60 -8.28
C VAL A 6 13.65 7.80 -7.06
N SER A 7 13.14 8.13 -5.87
CA SER A 7 13.32 7.32 -4.68
C SER A 7 11.98 6.82 -4.16
N ILE A 8 11.93 5.54 -3.79
CA ILE A 8 10.73 4.88 -3.27
C ILE A 8 11.02 4.52 -1.82
N ILE A 9 10.23 5.08 -0.91
CA ILE A 9 10.24 4.72 0.50
C ILE A 9 9.08 3.76 0.73
N PRO A 10 9.35 2.47 0.96
CA PRO A 10 8.31 1.50 1.24
C PRO A 10 7.67 1.75 2.61
N PRO A 11 6.42 1.32 2.82
CA PRO A 11 5.81 1.36 4.13
C PRO A 11 6.57 0.47 5.12
N THR A 12 6.58 0.89 6.38
CA THR A 12 7.16 0.10 7.47
C THR A 12 6.28 -1.10 7.84
N GLU A 13 6.86 -2.12 8.45
CA GLU A 13 6.12 -3.30 8.94
C GLU A 13 4.96 -2.92 9.87
N LYS A 14 5.18 -1.93 10.75
CA LYS A 14 4.14 -1.42 11.66
C LYS A 14 2.95 -0.86 10.88
N GLN A 15 3.19 -0.04 9.86
CA GLN A 15 2.12 0.52 9.03
C GLN A 15 1.38 -0.56 8.23
N ILE A 16 2.10 -1.58 7.74
CA ILE A 16 1.48 -2.73 7.07
C ILE A 16 0.58 -3.49 8.06
N SER A 17 1.08 -3.77 9.28
CA SER A 17 0.34 -4.46 10.34
C SER A 17 -0.95 -3.72 10.71
N GLU A 18 -0.88 -2.40 10.87
CA GLU A 18 -2.06 -1.59 11.16
C GLU A 18 -3.11 -1.67 10.05
N VAL A 19 -2.70 -1.69 8.78
CA VAL A 19 -3.61 -1.86 7.64
C VAL A 19 -4.25 -3.25 7.66
N THR A 20 -3.46 -4.30 7.89
CA THR A 20 -3.97 -5.68 7.93
C THR A 20 -4.92 -5.90 9.10
N ASP A 21 -4.60 -5.39 10.29
CA ASP A 21 -5.46 -5.53 11.48
C ASP A 21 -6.81 -4.84 11.29
N ASN A 22 -6.80 -3.65 10.68
CA ASN A 22 -8.02 -2.93 10.35
C ASN A 22 -8.88 -3.67 9.33
N LEU A 23 -8.26 -4.30 8.32
CA LEU A 23 -8.98 -5.11 7.34
C LEU A 23 -9.55 -6.39 7.97
N LEU A 24 -8.78 -7.07 8.81
CA LEU A 24 -9.25 -8.25 9.53
C LEU A 24 -10.48 -7.92 10.38
N ARG A 25 -10.45 -6.80 11.13
CA ARG A 25 -11.61 -6.34 11.91
C ARG A 25 -12.82 -6.01 11.01
N LYS A 26 -12.60 -5.29 9.91
CA LYS A 26 -13.65 -4.89 8.98
C LYS A 26 -14.34 -6.10 8.30
N TYR A 27 -13.56 -7.11 7.96
CA TYR A 27 -14.02 -8.28 7.20
C TYR A 27 -14.23 -9.54 8.05
N ALA A 28 -14.09 -9.47 9.38
CA ALA A 28 -14.16 -10.62 10.29
C ALA A 28 -15.43 -11.49 10.14
N LYS A 29 -16.56 -10.86 9.78
CA LYS A 29 -17.86 -11.54 9.63
C LYS A 29 -18.25 -11.82 8.17
N VAL A 30 -17.37 -11.50 7.23
CA VAL A 30 -17.63 -11.64 5.79
C VAL A 30 -17.23 -13.04 5.34
N LYS A 31 -18.13 -13.75 4.66
CA LYS A 31 -17.83 -15.07 4.10
C LYS A 31 -16.69 -14.99 3.08
N ALA A 32 -15.76 -15.94 3.15
CA ALA A 32 -14.61 -16.06 2.26
C ALA A 32 -15.01 -16.58 0.87
N THR A 33 -15.75 -15.77 0.12
CA THR A 33 -16.06 -16.03 -1.29
C THR A 33 -14.98 -15.41 -2.18
N PRO A 34 -14.74 -15.94 -3.40
CA PRO A 34 -13.75 -15.35 -4.32
C PRO A 34 -13.97 -13.85 -4.58
N LYS A 35 -15.23 -13.43 -4.71
CA LYS A 35 -15.60 -12.02 -4.87
C LYS A 35 -15.17 -11.16 -3.67
N ASN A 36 -15.43 -11.64 -2.45
CA ASN A 36 -15.08 -10.92 -1.24
C ASN A 36 -13.56 -10.88 -1.02
N LEU A 37 -12.86 -11.98 -1.29
CA LEU A 37 -11.39 -12.03 -1.23
C LEU A 37 -10.76 -11.04 -2.21
N SER A 38 -11.30 -10.95 -3.44
CA SER A 38 -10.85 -9.95 -4.42
C SER A 38 -11.08 -8.51 -3.93
N ALA A 39 -12.22 -8.24 -3.30
CA ALA A 39 -12.49 -6.92 -2.73
C ALA A 39 -11.53 -6.58 -1.57
N ILE A 40 -11.28 -7.53 -0.67
CA ILE A 40 -10.33 -7.38 0.45
C ILE A 40 -8.92 -7.11 -0.08
N SER A 41 -8.47 -7.91 -1.05
CA SER A 41 -7.18 -7.75 -1.73
C SER A 41 -7.04 -6.35 -2.35
N ARG A 42 -8.02 -5.90 -3.15
CA ARG A 42 -7.98 -4.57 -3.77
C ARG A 42 -7.92 -3.45 -2.75
N GLU A 43 -8.68 -3.56 -1.66
CA GLU A 43 -8.65 -2.57 -0.59
C GLU A 43 -7.30 -2.55 0.13
N ALA A 44 -6.73 -3.72 0.45
CA ALA A 44 -5.40 -3.85 1.02
C ALA A 44 -4.33 -3.20 0.14
N THR A 45 -4.29 -3.54 -1.14
CA THR A 45 -3.36 -2.96 -2.11
C THR A 45 -3.51 -1.44 -2.19
N ARG A 46 -4.74 -0.92 -2.20
CA ARG A 46 -4.99 0.53 -2.25
C ARG A 46 -4.47 1.23 -1.00
N ARG A 47 -4.68 0.66 0.19
CA ARG A 47 -4.23 1.24 1.45
C ARG A 47 -2.71 1.22 1.56
N ILE A 48 -2.07 0.09 1.26
CA ILE A 48 -0.61 -0.06 1.28
C ILE A 48 0.05 0.90 0.27
N ARG A 49 -0.51 1.02 -0.94
CA ARG A 49 0.03 1.92 -1.97
C ARG A 49 0.04 3.38 -1.53
N LYS A 50 -0.94 3.83 -0.73
CA LYS A 50 -0.96 5.19 -0.18
C LYS A 50 0.13 5.46 0.84
N LEU A 51 0.66 4.41 1.47
CA LEU A 51 1.74 4.51 2.44
C LEU A 51 3.13 4.51 1.76
N THR A 52 3.20 4.08 0.51
CA THR A 52 4.43 4.14 -0.28
C THR A 52 4.67 5.57 -0.72
N ILE A 53 5.78 6.17 -0.29
CA ILE A 53 6.15 7.53 -0.67
C ILE A 53 7.10 7.43 -1.88
N THR A 54 6.79 8.18 -2.93
CA THR A 54 7.65 8.28 -4.12
C THR A 54 8.12 9.72 -4.24
N ASN A 55 9.41 9.96 -4.03
CA ASN A 55 10.00 11.27 -4.26
C ASN A 55 10.62 11.31 -5.65
N VAL A 56 10.42 12.43 -6.35
CA VAL A 56 10.95 12.65 -7.69
C VAL A 56 11.72 13.95 -7.65
N ASP A 57 13.03 13.86 -7.83
CA ASP A 57 13.96 14.99 -7.80
C ASP A 57 14.60 15.20 -9.16
N ILE A 58 14.94 16.45 -9.48
CA ILE A 58 15.73 16.80 -10.66
C ILE A 58 17.15 17.09 -10.21
N VAL A 59 18.09 16.24 -10.62
CA VAL A 59 19.52 16.38 -10.30
C VAL A 59 20.30 16.82 -11.53
N ARG A 60 21.27 17.71 -11.35
CA ARG A 60 22.27 17.99 -12.39
C ARG A 60 23.27 16.83 -12.46
N ALA A 61 23.46 16.33 -13.67
CA ALA A 61 24.47 15.35 -14.05
C ALA A 61 25.66 16.02 -14.70
#